data_AF-A0A9E2KFU7-F1
#
_entry.id   AF-A0A9E2KFU7-F1
#
_cell.length_a   1.000
_cell.length_b   1.000
_cell.length_c   1.000
_cell.angle_alpha   90.00
_cell.angle_beta   90.00
_cell.angle_gamma   90.00
#
_symmetry.space_group_name_H-M   'P 1'
#
loop_
_entity.id
_entity.type
_entity.pdbx_description
1 polymer ?
#
loop_
_entity_poly.entity_id
_entity_poly.type
_entity_poly.pdbx_seq_one_letter_code
_entity_poly.pdbx_strand_id
1 'polypeptide(L)'
;MPTGKNKQVERKVIVSLLLLNIYLWLPMEYVPELAASFNAAWYTHLCCQWAHTGLFHLVLNLYVLWFLRFTWKEFGVAYLVSIPATFASSSGAIGFSSVIYALMGLLLPQVRLSVRDWGLFLVVNAATAFVPSIAFGVHVTAFGLGFLSAKIKKLSDEYRRACKRG
;
A
#
# COMPACT_ATOMS: atom_id res chain seq x y z
N MET A 1 -3.97 3.20 -22.54
CA MET A 1 -3.52 4.47 -21.93
C MET A 1 -4.55 4.92 -20.90
N PRO A 2 -4.17 5.30 -19.67
CA PRO A 2 -5.12 5.83 -18.69
C PRO A 2 -5.71 7.15 -19.20
N THR A 3 -7.03 7.29 -19.11
CA THR A 3 -7.75 8.50 -19.53
C THR A 3 -7.36 9.69 -18.64
N GLY A 4 -7.45 10.92 -19.15
CA GLY A 4 -7.09 12.13 -18.39
C GLY A 4 -7.83 12.27 -17.04
N LYS A 5 -9.02 11.68 -16.94
CA LYS A 5 -9.84 11.64 -15.72
C LYS A 5 -9.20 10.79 -14.60
N ASN A 6 -8.57 9.67 -14.93
CA ASN A 6 -7.88 8.82 -13.94
C ASN A 6 -6.65 9.51 -13.36
N LYS A 7 -5.87 10.22 -14.20
CA LYS A 7 -4.71 10.99 -13.75
C LYS A 7 -5.07 12.11 -12.75
N GLN A 8 -6.25 12.72 -12.89
CA GLN A 8 -6.71 13.77 -12.00
C GLN A 8 -7.16 13.20 -10.64
N VAL A 9 -7.77 12.01 -10.62
CA VAL A 9 -8.16 11.31 -9.38
C VAL A 9 -6.92 10.84 -8.62
N GLU A 10 -5.94 10.26 -9.30
CA GLU A 10 -4.65 9.85 -8.71
C GLU A 10 -3.95 11.02 -7.99
N ARG A 11 -3.83 12.18 -8.67
CA ARG A 11 -3.23 13.38 -8.09
C ARG A 11 -3.98 13.89 -6.86
N LYS A 12 -5.31 13.94 -6.91
CA LYS A 12 -6.12 14.37 -5.76
C LYS A 12 -5.92 13.46 -4.55
N VAL A 13 -5.89 12.14 -4.78
CA VAL A 13 -5.63 11.15 -3.72
C VAL A 13 -4.26 11.39 -3.09
N ILE A 14 -3.19 11.48 -3.88
CA ILE A 14 -1.83 11.66 -3.36
C ILE A 14 -1.69 12.97 -2.57
N VAL A 15 -2.31 14.06 -3.06
CA VAL A 15 -2.35 15.33 -2.34
C VAL A 15 -3.13 15.20 -1.04
N SER A 16 -4.27 14.50 -1.03
CA SER A 16 -5.03 14.24 0.21
C SER A 16 -4.25 13.38 1.21
N LEU A 17 -3.52 12.36 0.74
CA LEU A 17 -2.66 11.53 1.58
C LEU A 17 -1.51 12.36 2.18
N LEU A 18 -0.91 13.24 1.38
CA LEU A 18 0.14 14.17 1.83
C LEU A 18 -0.40 15.14 2.89
N LEU A 19 -1.55 15.79 2.65
CA LEU A 19 -2.16 16.73 3.59
C LEU A 19 -2.57 16.04 4.89
N LEU A 20 -3.14 14.84 4.82
CA LEU A 20 -3.50 14.04 5.99
C LEU A 20 -2.24 13.64 6.77
N ASN A 21 -1.17 13.25 6.09
CA ASN A 21 0.10 12.96 6.74
C ASN A 21 0.67 14.20 7.42
N ILE A 22 0.71 15.36 6.76
CA ILE A 22 1.19 16.63 7.37
C ILE A 22 0.36 16.99 8.60
N TYR A 23 -0.97 16.88 8.52
CA TYR A 23 -1.87 17.13 9.66
C TYR A 23 -1.62 16.18 10.83
N LEU A 24 -1.38 14.90 10.53
CA LEU A 24 -1.08 13.88 11.54
C LEU A 24 0.38 13.92 12.00
N TRP A 25 1.30 14.58 11.29
CA TRP A 25 2.72 14.66 11.67
C TRP A 25 2.97 15.74 12.72
N LEU A 26 2.24 16.86 12.64
CA LEU A 26 2.34 17.99 13.56
C LEU A 26 2.09 17.66 15.06
N PRO A 27 1.28 16.64 15.44
CA PRO A 27 1.09 16.24 16.84
C PRO A 27 1.90 15.01 17.30
N MET A 28 2.68 14.36 16.42
CA MET A 28 3.19 13.00 16.66
C MET A 28 4.58 12.95 17.31
N GLU A 29 4.68 13.41 18.57
CA GLU A 29 5.79 13.02 19.46
C GLU A 29 5.71 11.54 19.91
N TYR A 30 4.60 10.84 19.61
CA TYR A 30 4.26 9.51 20.15
C TYR A 30 4.43 8.32 19.16
N VAL A 31 5.08 8.53 18.00
CA VAL A 31 5.28 7.46 16.98
C VAL A 31 5.96 6.19 17.53
N PRO A 32 6.95 6.28 18.45
CA PRO A 32 7.56 5.08 19.02
C PRO A 32 6.57 4.24 19.84
N GLU A 33 5.65 4.87 20.58
CA GLU A 33 4.68 4.17 21.44
C GLU A 33 3.56 3.50 20.64
N LEU A 34 3.14 4.10 19.51
CA LEU A 34 2.14 3.52 18.61
C LEU A 34 2.65 2.26 17.90
N ALA A 35 3.96 2.18 17.65
CA ALA A 35 4.61 1.06 16.98
C ALA A 35 5.12 -0.05 17.93
N ALA A 36 5.19 0.21 19.23
CA ALA A 36 5.95 -0.62 20.17
C ALA A 36 5.21 -1.80 20.81
N SER A 37 3.95 -2.11 20.49
CA SER A 37 3.33 -3.28 21.16
C SER A 37 2.56 -4.23 20.25
N PHE A 38 2.97 -5.50 20.33
CA PHE A 38 2.24 -6.70 19.90
C PHE A 38 0.90 -6.90 20.63
N ASN A 39 0.68 -6.10 21.68
CA ASN A 39 -0.55 -6.00 22.46
C ASN A 39 -1.29 -4.68 22.20
N ALA A 40 -0.85 -3.89 21.21
CA ALA A 40 -1.54 -2.68 20.86
C ALA A 40 -2.95 -3.01 20.39
N ALA A 41 -3.91 -2.19 20.77
CA ALA A 41 -5.28 -2.36 20.32
C ALA A 41 -5.34 -2.42 18.79
N TRP A 42 -6.23 -3.26 18.24
CA TRP A 42 -6.31 -3.61 16.82
C TRP A 42 -6.31 -2.40 15.86
N TYR A 43 -6.79 -1.24 16.32
CA TYR A 43 -6.81 -0.01 15.56
C TYR A 43 -5.41 0.55 15.25
N THR A 44 -4.37 0.17 15.99
CA THR A 44 -2.99 0.60 15.71
C THR A 44 -2.48 0.05 14.38
N HIS A 45 -2.89 -1.16 13.99
CA HIS A 45 -2.60 -1.73 12.66
C HIS A 45 -3.27 -0.95 11.51
N LEU A 46 -4.32 -0.18 11.80
CA LEU A 46 -4.91 0.78 10.87
C LEU A 46 -4.08 2.07 10.86
N CYS A 47 -3.89 2.66 12.04
CA CYS A 47 -3.33 4.02 12.17
C CYS A 47 -1.84 4.09 11.82
N CYS A 48 -1.04 3.07 12.15
CA CYS A 48 0.41 3.06 11.89
C CYS A 48 0.77 3.14 10.41
N GLN A 49 -0.13 2.73 9.51
CA GLN A 49 0.08 2.84 8.06
C GLN A 49 0.08 4.31 7.57
N TRP A 50 -0.45 5.23 8.38
CA TRP A 50 -0.47 6.67 8.13
C TRP A 50 0.68 7.42 8.80
N ALA A 51 1.43 6.78 9.69
CA ALA A 51 2.60 7.38 10.31
C ALA A 51 3.85 7.12 9.45
N HIS A 52 4.84 8.00 9.51
CA HIS A 52 6.11 7.82 8.78
C HIS A 52 7.26 8.25 9.68
N THR A 53 8.35 7.47 9.65
CA THR A 53 9.59 7.71 10.40
C THR A 53 10.35 8.97 9.98
N GLY A 54 10.00 9.58 8.85
CA GLY A 54 10.64 10.79 8.34
C GLY A 54 10.03 11.28 7.04
N LEU A 55 10.32 12.55 6.70
CA LEU A 55 9.87 13.22 5.48
C LEU A 55 10.35 12.47 4.22
N PHE A 56 11.58 11.95 4.25
CA PHE A 56 12.16 11.16 3.17
C PHE A 56 11.38 9.86 2.89
N HIS A 57 11.03 9.10 3.94
CA HIS A 57 10.22 7.88 3.82
C HIS A 57 8.83 8.20 3.28
N LEU A 58 8.20 9.28 3.75
CA LEU A 58 6.90 9.74 3.23
C LEU A 58 6.97 10.11 1.74
N VAL A 59 7.96 10.90 1.33
CA VAL A 59 8.12 11.33 -0.07
C VAL A 59 8.31 10.13 -1.00
N LEU A 60 9.12 9.14 -0.60
CA LEU A 60 9.30 7.93 -1.38
C LEU A 60 8.01 7.12 -1.51
N ASN A 61 7.27 6.91 -0.42
CA ASN A 61 5.98 6.21 -0.46
C ASN A 61 4.99 6.93 -1.39
N LEU A 62 4.89 8.26 -1.31
CA LEU A 62 4.02 9.05 -2.19
C LEU A 62 4.47 9.01 -3.65
N TYR A 63 5.78 9.03 -3.91
CA TYR A 63 6.34 8.90 -5.26
C TYR A 63 6.00 7.54 -5.87
N VAL A 64 6.12 6.46 -5.10
CA VAL A 64 5.75 5.12 -5.54
C VAL A 64 4.25 5.01 -5.80
N LEU A 65 3.41 5.55 -4.90
CA LEU A 65 1.96 5.63 -5.11
C LEU A 65 1.63 6.38 -6.41
N TRP A 66 2.27 7.52 -6.66
CA TRP A 66 2.13 8.26 -7.92
C TRP A 66 2.48 7.43 -9.15
N PHE A 67 3.51 6.60 -9.05
CA PHE A 67 3.96 5.74 -10.13
C PHE A 67 2.99 4.58 -10.44
N LEU A 68 2.35 4.01 -9.41
CA LEU A 68 1.50 2.81 -9.54
C LEU A 68 0.16 3.05 -10.28
N ARG A 69 -0.23 4.30 -10.56
CA ARG A 69 -1.43 4.67 -11.36
C ARG A 69 -2.69 3.87 -10.98
N PHE A 70 -3.02 3.95 -9.70
CA PHE A 70 -4.11 3.20 -9.08
C PHE A 70 -5.40 4.02 -8.96
N THR A 71 -6.53 3.33 -8.81
CA THR A 71 -7.82 3.93 -8.48
C THR A 71 -8.08 3.94 -6.98
N TRP A 72 -8.92 4.84 -6.48
CA TRP A 72 -9.29 4.90 -5.06
C TRP A 72 -9.84 3.56 -4.52
N LYS A 73 -10.58 2.83 -5.35
CA LYS A 73 -11.07 1.49 -5.01
C LYS A 73 -9.93 0.48 -4.84
N GLU A 74 -8.94 0.52 -5.73
CA GLU A 74 -7.74 -0.34 -5.64
C GLU A 74 -6.91 0.00 -4.40
N PHE A 75 -6.76 1.30 -4.07
CA PHE A 75 -6.11 1.75 -2.84
C PHE A 75 -6.85 1.27 -1.59
N GLY A 76 -8.18 1.44 -1.54
CA GLY A 76 -8.98 0.99 -0.40
C GLY A 76 -8.89 -0.52 -0.19
N VAL A 77 -8.91 -1.31 -1.26
CA VAL A 77 -8.69 -2.76 -1.17
C VAL A 77 -7.27 -3.06 -0.68
N ALA A 78 -6.25 -2.43 -1.27
CA ALA A 78 -4.85 -2.62 -0.87
C ALA A 78 -4.62 -2.29 0.61
N TYR A 79 -5.23 -1.20 1.10
CA TYR A 79 -5.18 -0.78 2.49
C TYR A 79 -5.84 -1.79 3.43
N LEU A 80 -6.99 -2.36 3.04
CA LEU A 80 -7.67 -3.35 3.88
C LEU A 80 -6.89 -4.68 3.94
N VAL A 81 -6.30 -5.11 2.83
CA VAL A 81 -5.55 -6.38 2.78
C VAL A 81 -4.13 -6.27 3.33
N SER A 82 -3.58 -5.06 3.46
CA SER A 82 -2.29 -4.85 4.11
C SER A 82 -2.38 -4.95 5.64
N ILE A 83 -3.55 -4.70 6.25
CA ILE A 83 -3.76 -4.83 7.70
C ILE A 83 -3.34 -6.21 8.24
N PRO A 84 -3.85 -7.34 7.73
CA PRO A 84 -3.45 -8.67 8.20
C PRO A 84 -1.94 -8.94 8.00
N ALA A 85 -1.30 -8.31 7.00
CA ALA A 85 0.14 -8.47 6.81
C ALA A 85 0.97 -7.87 7.95
N THR A 86 0.45 -6.85 8.64
CA THR A 86 1.16 -6.22 9.77
C THR A 86 1.30 -7.15 10.97
N PHE A 87 0.47 -8.20 11.09
CA PHE A 87 0.60 -9.23 12.12
C PHE A 87 1.77 -10.19 11.87
N ALA A 88 2.40 -10.15 10.70
CA ALA A 88 3.50 -11.04 10.34
C ALA A 88 4.88 -10.61 10.89
N SER A 89 4.97 -9.48 11.60
CA SER A 89 6.26 -8.98 12.14
C SER A 89 6.15 -8.53 13.57
N SER A 90 7.04 -9.04 14.43
CA SER A 90 7.23 -8.71 15.86
C SER A 90 7.49 -7.23 16.18
N SER A 91 7.66 -6.39 15.17
CA SER A 91 7.87 -4.94 15.29
C SER A 91 6.75 -4.18 14.59
N GLY A 92 6.28 -3.07 15.18
CA GLY A 92 5.28 -2.23 14.54
C GLY A 92 5.72 -1.76 13.16
N ALA A 93 4.98 -2.17 12.13
CA ALA A 93 5.19 -1.69 10.77
C ALA A 93 4.54 -0.31 10.60
N ILE A 94 5.35 0.68 10.23
CA ILE A 94 4.93 2.07 10.07
C ILE A 94 4.99 2.47 8.59
N GLY A 95 4.00 3.22 8.13
CA GLY A 95 3.95 3.84 6.81
C GLY A 95 3.22 3.03 5.75
N PHE A 96 3.06 3.66 4.58
CA PHE A 96 2.29 3.11 3.46
C PHE A 96 2.97 1.95 2.74
N SER A 97 4.18 1.57 3.12
CA SER A 97 4.94 0.54 2.42
C SER A 97 4.17 -0.77 2.31
N SER A 98 3.50 -1.25 3.36
CA SER A 98 2.66 -2.45 3.29
C SER A 98 1.47 -2.30 2.30
N VAL A 99 0.81 -1.13 2.29
CA VAL A 99 -0.25 -0.79 1.32
C VAL A 99 0.29 -0.82 -0.10
N ILE A 100 1.46 -0.24 -0.32
CA ILE A 100 2.13 -0.19 -1.63
C ILE A 100 2.39 -1.60 -2.14
N TYR A 101 2.94 -2.48 -1.30
CA TYR A 101 3.19 -3.87 -1.67
C TYR A 101 1.90 -4.63 -1.97
N ALA A 102 0.84 -4.44 -1.18
CA ALA A 102 -0.48 -4.98 -1.48
C ALA A 102 -1.03 -4.46 -2.82
N LEU A 103 -0.84 -3.18 -3.10
CA LEU A 103 -1.29 -2.55 -4.34
C LEU A 103 -0.54 -3.10 -5.56
N MET A 104 0.77 -3.35 -5.43
CA MET A 104 1.52 -4.05 -6.47
C MET A 104 0.95 -5.43 -6.76
N GLY A 105 0.73 -6.23 -5.71
CA GLY A 105 0.16 -7.57 -5.86
C GLY A 105 -1.19 -7.52 -6.56
N LEU A 106 -2.02 -6.53 -6.21
CA LEU A 106 -3.32 -6.31 -6.81
C LEU A 106 -3.26 -5.92 -8.30
N LEU A 107 -2.27 -5.11 -8.68
CA LEU A 107 -2.10 -4.59 -10.03
C LEU A 107 -1.29 -5.51 -10.95
N LEU A 108 -0.47 -6.40 -10.40
CA LEU A 108 0.40 -7.30 -11.17
C LEU A 108 -0.36 -8.15 -12.21
N PRO A 109 -1.50 -8.80 -11.88
CA PRO A 109 -2.26 -9.58 -12.86
C PRO A 109 -2.94 -8.73 -13.94
N GLN A 110 -3.01 -7.41 -13.76
CA GLN A 110 -3.71 -6.50 -14.65
C GLN A 110 -2.82 -5.95 -15.78
N VAL A 111 -1.53 -6.31 -15.79
CA VAL A 111 -0.52 -5.94 -16.82
C VAL A 111 -0.52 -4.42 -17.11
N ARG A 112 -0.78 -3.60 -16.09
CA ARG A 112 -0.80 -2.14 -16.24
C ARG A 112 0.59 -1.50 -16.26
N LEU A 113 1.61 -2.26 -15.84
CA LEU A 113 3.00 -1.82 -15.71
C LEU A 113 3.89 -2.68 -16.59
N SER A 114 4.81 -2.04 -17.32
CA SER A 114 5.82 -2.72 -18.12
C SER A 114 6.92 -3.34 -17.24
N VAL A 115 7.74 -4.25 -17.79
CA VAL A 115 8.89 -4.84 -17.07
C VAL A 115 9.84 -3.74 -16.58
N ARG A 116 10.05 -2.68 -17.37
CA ARG A 116 10.85 -1.52 -16.98
C ARG A 116 10.25 -0.79 -15.78
N ASP A 117 8.93 -0.67 -15.73
CA ASP A 117 8.22 -0.02 -14.63
C ASP A 117 8.36 -0.83 -13.33
N TRP A 118 8.28 -2.17 -13.42
CA TRP A 118 8.57 -3.07 -12.30
C TRP A 118 10.03 -3.01 -11.85
N GLY A 119 10.98 -2.89 -12.78
CA GLY A 119 12.39 -2.73 -12.47
C GLY A 119 12.68 -1.43 -11.72
N LEU A 120 12.16 -0.30 -12.20
CA LEU A 120 12.29 1.00 -11.53
C LEU A 120 11.68 0.95 -10.12
N PHE A 121 10.52 0.31 -9.99
CA PHE A 121 9.87 0.10 -8.70
C PHE A 121 10.75 -0.71 -7.74
N LEU A 122 11.33 -1.83 -8.19
CA LEU A 122 12.18 -2.68 -7.36
C LEU A 122 13.41 -1.92 -6.88
N VAL A 123 14.00 -1.07 -7.72
CA VAL A 123 15.13 -0.21 -7.34
C VAL A 123 14.73 0.81 -6.28
N VAL A 124 13.59 1.47 -6.44
CA VAL A 124 13.09 2.44 -5.43
C VAL A 124 12.82 1.75 -4.10
N ASN A 125 12.28 0.53 -4.11
CA ASN A 125 12.01 -0.21 -2.88
C ASN A 125 13.27 -0.83 -2.27
N ALA A 126 14.23 -1.28 -3.08
CA ALA A 126 15.54 -1.69 -2.60
C ALA A 126 16.28 -0.52 -1.94
N ALA A 127 16.16 0.70 -2.48
CA ALA A 127 16.68 1.90 -1.84
C ALA A 127 16.00 2.17 -0.49
N THR A 128 14.69 1.91 -0.37
CA THR A 128 14.01 2.00 0.92
C THR A 128 14.48 0.95 1.91
N ALA A 129 14.87 -0.26 1.48
CA ALA A 129 15.35 -1.36 2.34
C ALA A 129 16.53 -0.99 3.27
N PHE A 130 17.25 0.10 2.96
CA PHE A 130 18.33 0.65 3.78
C PHE A 130 17.84 1.61 4.88
N VAL A 131 16.52 1.83 5.01
CA VAL A 131 15.91 2.58 6.11
C VAL A 131 15.60 1.61 7.26
N PRO A 132 16.20 1.78 8.46
CA PRO A 132 15.97 0.90 9.60
C PRO A 132 14.53 1.03 10.12
N SER A 133 13.67 0.10 9.71
CA SER A 133 12.28 -0.14 10.14
C SER A 133 11.56 -1.19 9.25
N ILE A 134 12.26 -1.78 8.27
CA ILE A 134 11.63 -2.58 7.22
C ILE A 134 11.43 -4.03 7.65
N ALA A 135 10.20 -4.31 8.05
CA ALA A 135 9.70 -5.66 8.20
C ALA A 135 9.50 -6.29 6.81
N PHE A 136 10.58 -6.81 6.20
CA PHE A 136 10.54 -7.49 4.91
C PHE A 136 9.42 -8.56 4.83
N GLY A 137 9.20 -9.29 5.93
CA GLY A 137 8.11 -10.25 6.05
C GLY A 137 6.70 -9.64 5.90
N VAL A 138 6.48 -8.41 6.37
CA VAL A 138 5.20 -7.68 6.20
C VAL A 138 5.01 -7.31 4.73
N HIS A 139 6.07 -6.86 4.06
CA HIS A 139 6.01 -6.48 2.64
C HIS A 139 5.69 -7.67 1.73
N VAL A 140 6.38 -8.80 1.93
CA VAL A 140 6.13 -10.03 1.17
C VAL A 140 4.71 -10.54 1.43
N THR A 141 4.28 -10.56 2.69
CA THR A 141 2.92 -10.98 3.05
C THR A 141 1.86 -10.07 2.42
N ALA A 142 2.03 -8.74 2.51
CA ALA A 142 1.11 -7.78 1.92
C ALA A 142 1.01 -7.95 0.40
N PHE A 143 2.14 -8.13 -0.28
CA PHE A 143 2.17 -8.42 -1.72
C PHE A 143 1.41 -9.70 -2.07
N GLY A 144 1.65 -10.79 -1.34
CA GLY A 144 0.96 -12.06 -1.54
C GLY A 144 -0.56 -11.94 -1.37
N LEU A 145 -1.01 -11.24 -0.33
CA LEU A 145 -2.43 -10.99 -0.05
C LEU A 145 -3.09 -10.12 -1.13
N GLY A 146 -2.40 -9.07 -1.59
CA GLY A 146 -2.85 -8.26 -2.72
C GLY A 146 -3.02 -9.07 -4.00
N PHE A 147 -2.04 -9.93 -4.32
CA PHE A 147 -2.07 -10.81 -5.47
C PHE A 147 -3.21 -11.84 -5.39
N LEU A 148 -3.38 -12.47 -4.23
CA LEU A 148 -4.46 -13.42 -4.00
C LEU A 148 -5.83 -12.74 -4.14
N SER A 149 -5.97 -11.52 -3.62
CA SER A 149 -7.20 -10.73 -3.74
C SER A 149 -7.55 -10.44 -5.21
N ALA A 150 -6.56 -10.12 -6.05
CA ALA A 150 -6.78 -9.95 -7.48
C ALA A 150 -7.22 -11.26 -8.17
N LYS A 151 -6.65 -12.41 -7.79
CA LYS A 151 -7.04 -13.72 -8.32
C LYS A 151 -8.47 -14.10 -7.92
N ILE A 152 -8.82 -13.94 -6.64
CA ILE A 152 -10.18 -14.20 -6.13
C ILE A 152 -11.19 -13.32 -6.86
N LYS A 153 -10.89 -12.02 -7.02
CA LYS A 153 -11.76 -11.11 -7.76
C LYS A 153 -11.98 -11.58 -9.20
N LYS A 154 -10.92 -12.00 -9.89
CA LYS A 154 -11.02 -12.51 -11.27
C LYS A 154 -11.93 -13.73 -11.35
N LEU A 155 -11.76 -14.70 -10.45
CA LEU A 155 -12.60 -15.90 -10.38
C LEU A 155 -14.07 -15.56 -10.10
N SER A 156 -14.32 -14.64 -9.15
CA SER A 156 -15.67 -14.17 -8.83
C SER A 156 -16.34 -13.49 -10.03
N ASP A 157 -15.60 -12.65 -10.77
CA ASP A 157 -16.11 -11.97 -11.97
C ASP A 157 -16.37 -12.96 -13.13
N GLU A 158 -15.60 -14.03 -13.25
CA GLU A 158 -15.82 -15.13 -14.21
C GLU A 158 -17.09 -15.91 -13.87
N TYR A 159 -17.23 -16.34 -12.61
CA TYR A 159 -18.43 -17.03 -12.13
C TYR A 159 -19.70 -16.20 -12.34
N ARG A 160 -19.67 -14.92 -11.97
CA ARG A 160 -20.81 -14.01 -12.14
C ARG A 160 -21.20 -13.82 -13.62
N ARG A 161 -20.24 -13.87 -14.54
CA ARG A 161 -20.51 -13.81 -15.98
C ARG A 161 -21.12 -15.10 -16.50
N ALA A 162 -20.69 -16.26 -16.00
CA ALA A 162 -21.27 -17.55 -16.34
C ALA A 162 -22.74 -17.63 -15.90
N CYS A 163 -23.05 -17.23 -14.66
CA CYS A 163 -24.43 -17.24 -14.14
C CYS A 163 -25.40 -16.25 -14.83
N LYS A 164 -24.89 -15.25 -15.56
CA LYS A 164 -25.73 -14.31 -16.32
C LYS A 164 -26.01 -14.76 -17.76
N ARG A 165 -25.35 -15.83 -18.22
CA ARG A 165 -25.46 -16.35 -19.59
C ARG A 165 -26.24 -17.66 -19.69
N GLY A 166 -26.55 -18.29 -18.55
CA GLY A 166 -27.50 -19.41 -18.46
C GLY A 166 -28.82 -18.92 -17.93
#